data_AF-A0A4P9WCX4-F1
#
_entry.id   AF-A0A4P9WCX4-F1
#
_cell.length_a   1.000
_cell.length_b   1.000
_cell.length_c   1.000
_cell.angle_alpha   90.00
_cell.angle_beta   90.00
_cell.angle_gamma   90.00
#
_symmetry.space_group_name_H-M   'P 1'
#
loop_
_entity.id
_entity.type
_entity.pdbx_description
1 polymer ?
#
loop_
_entity_poly.entity_id
_entity_poly.type
_entity_poly.pdbx_seq_one_letter_code
_entity_poly.pdbx_strand_id
1 'polypeptide(L)'
;MAIYSGIPVYELSSNGVAVMRRKGDSYVNATHILKVAGIEKGRRTKILEREIHSGEHEKIQGGYGKYQGTWIPIYRARELAEEYNLTDALGPLLDIPT
;
A
#
# COMPACT_ATOMS: atom_id res chain seq x y z
N MET A 1 4.66 0.57 16.34
CA MET A 1 3.27 0.17 16.02
C MET A 1 2.43 1.43 15.98
N ALA A 2 1.73 1.67 14.87
CA ALA A 2 0.88 2.84 14.72
C ALA A 2 -0.58 2.42 14.67
N ILE A 3 -1.46 3.27 15.21
CA ILE A 3 -2.92 3.10 15.14
C ILE A 3 -3.44 4.34 14.43
N TYR A 4 -4.10 4.15 13.29
CA TYR A 4 -4.72 5.23 12.54
C TYR A 4 -6.22 4.99 12.50
N SER A 5 -7.00 5.93 13.04
CA SER A 5 -8.45 5.82 13.15
C SER A 5 -8.92 4.51 13.81
N GLY A 6 -8.20 4.03 14.84
CA GLY A 6 -8.50 2.77 15.52
C GLY A 6 -8.01 1.50 14.81
N ILE A 7 -7.44 1.62 13.61
CA ILE A 7 -6.94 0.48 12.83
C ILE A 7 -5.43 0.31 13.10
N PRO A 8 -5.00 -0.83 13.68
CA PRO A 8 -3.59 -1.11 13.88
C PRO A 8 -2.91 -1.47 12.56
N VAL A 9 -1.75 -0.85 12.31
CA VAL A 9 -0.93 -1.10 11.11
C VAL A 9 0.52 -1.43 11.47
N TYR A 10 1.14 -2.25 10.62
CA TYR A 10 2.58 -2.25 10.42
C TYR A 10 2.94 -1.13 9.45
N GLU A 11 4.09 -0.49 9.66
CA GLU A 11 4.58 0.61 8.83
C GLU A 11 6.05 0.37 8.51
N LEU A 12 6.44 0.58 7.25
CA LEU A 12 7.81 0.54 6.78
C LEU A 12 8.11 1.82 6.02
N SER A 13 9.19 2.51 6.39
CA SER A 13 9.66 3.67 5.64
C SER A 13 10.61 3.21 4.53
N SER A 14 10.29 3.54 3.28
CA SER A 14 11.11 3.26 2.09
C SER A 14 11.09 4.46 1.15
N ASN A 15 12.26 4.90 0.68
CA ASN A 15 12.40 6.10 -0.18
C ASN A 15 11.69 7.35 0.36
N GLY A 16 11.71 7.56 1.69
CA GLY A 16 11.03 8.68 2.34
C GLY A 16 9.50 8.59 2.36
N VAL A 17 8.94 7.45 1.97
CA VAL A 17 7.50 7.16 1.95
C VAL A 17 7.20 6.03 2.95
N ALA A 18 6.21 6.23 3.81
CA ALA A 18 5.72 5.17 4.67
C ALA A 18 4.74 4.27 3.88
N VAL A 19 5.00 2.96 3.85
CA VAL A 19 4.08 1.93 3.37
C VAL A 19 3.42 1.28 4.57
N MET A 20 2.10 1.09 4.52
CA MET A 20 1.32 0.57 5.63
C MET A 20 0.65 -0.76 5.25
N ARG A 21 0.60 -1.67 6.22
CA ARG A 21 -0.12 -2.94 6.15
C ARG A 21 -1.02 -3.08 7.38
N ARG A 22 -2.30 -3.33 7.20
CA ARG A 22 -3.25 -3.56 8.29
C ARG A 22 -2.97 -4.90 8.98
N LYS A 23 -3.11 -4.93 10.30
CA LYS A 23 -2.90 -6.16 11.07
C LYS A 23 -4.09 -7.12 11.01
N GLY A 24 -5.31 -6.60 10.86
CA GLY A 24 -6.53 -7.41 10.94
C GLY A 24 -6.78 -8.30 9.72
N ASP A 25 -6.45 -7.79 8.53
CA ASP A 25 -6.75 -8.45 7.25
C ASP A 25 -5.55 -8.47 6.28
N SER A 26 -4.40 -7.93 6.70
CA SER A 26 -3.20 -7.82 5.87
C SER A 26 -3.33 -7.03 4.58
N TYR A 27 -4.33 -6.17 4.46
CA TYR A 27 -4.38 -5.25 3.34
C TYR A 27 -3.22 -4.26 3.40
N VAL A 28 -2.67 -3.91 2.24
CA VAL A 28 -1.54 -3.01 2.07
C VAL A 28 -1.97 -1.81 1.23
N ASN A 29 -1.46 -0.62 1.57
CA ASN A 29 -1.77 0.59 0.82
C ASN A 29 -0.99 0.63 -0.51
N ALA A 30 -1.66 0.29 -1.62
CA ALA A 30 -1.11 0.31 -2.98
C ALA A 30 -0.66 1.72 -3.42
N THR A 31 -1.33 2.76 -2.92
CA THR A 31 -0.93 4.15 -3.22
C THR A 31 0.45 4.45 -2.65
N HIS A 32 0.81 3.87 -1.51
CA HIS A 32 2.15 4.00 -0.93
C HIS A 32 3.19 3.24 -1.74
N ILE A 33 2.90 2.02 -2.19
CA ILE A 33 3.80 1.22 -3.05
C ILE A 33 4.15 2.01 -4.31
N LEU A 34 3.14 2.55 -5.02
CA LEU A 34 3.37 3.34 -6.22
C LEU A 34 4.14 4.65 -5.96
N LYS A 35 4.05 5.21 -4.74
CA LYS A 35 4.87 6.37 -4.34
C LYS A 35 6.33 5.97 -4.10
N VAL A 36 6.58 4.81 -3.48
CA VAL A 36 7.94 4.26 -3.30
C VAL A 36 8.60 3.97 -4.65
N ALA A 37 7.81 3.51 -5.63
CA ALA A 37 8.24 3.31 -7.03
C ALA A 37 8.51 4.62 -7.79
N GLY A 38 8.36 5.80 -7.17
CA GLY A 38 8.62 7.09 -7.81
C GLY A 38 7.59 7.52 -8.86
N ILE A 39 6.47 6.80 -8.99
CA ILE A 39 5.43 7.13 -9.97
C ILE A 39 4.78 8.45 -9.58
N GLU A 40 4.68 9.40 -10.50
CA GLU A 40 4.09 10.72 -10.28
C GLU A 40 2.56 10.68 -10.10
N LYS A 41 1.98 11.73 -9.49
CA LYS A 41 0.56 11.74 -9.09
C LYS A 41 -0.41 11.40 -10.22
N GLY A 42 -0.26 12.03 -11.39
CA GLY A 42 -1.16 11.80 -12.53
C GLY A 42 -1.11 10.37 -13.06
N ARG A 43 0.09 9.78 -13.15
CA ARG A 43 0.29 8.40 -13.59
C ARG A 43 -0.21 7.39 -12.55
N ARG A 44 0.02 7.64 -11.25
CA ARG A 44 -0.53 6.80 -10.17
C ARG A 44 -2.05 6.73 -10.22
N THR A 45 -2.74 7.85 -10.44
CA THR A 45 -4.21 7.86 -10.55
C THR A 45 -4.68 6.94 -11.68
N LYS A 46 -4.04 7.02 -12.86
CA LYS A 46 -4.41 6.16 -14.01
C LYS A 46 -4.17 4.67 -13.73
N ILE A 47 -3.03 4.31 -13.12
CA ILE A 47 -2.73 2.92 -12.75
C ILE A 47 -3.76 2.41 -11.75
N LEU A 48 -4.04 3.20 -10.70
CA LEU A 48 -5.04 2.84 -9.70
C LEU A 48 -6.41 2.58 -10.36
N GLU A 49 -6.88 3.47 -11.23
CA GLU A 49 -8.18 3.36 -11.89
C GLU A 49 -8.28 2.20 -12.88
N ARG A 50 -7.22 1.91 -13.64
CA ARG A 50 -7.25 0.92 -14.72
C ARG A 50 -6.89 -0.49 -14.28
N GLU A 51 -5.91 -0.60 -13.38
CA GLU A 51 -5.25 -1.88 -13.07
C GLU A 51 -5.58 -2.36 -11.66
N ILE A 52 -5.72 -1.44 -10.70
CA ILE A 52 -5.98 -1.80 -9.31
C ILE A 52 -7.48 -1.86 -9.01
N HIS A 53 -8.25 -0.86 -9.43
CA HIS A 53 -9.69 -0.75 -9.11
C HIS A 53 -10.57 -1.74 -9.88
N SER A 54 -10.03 -2.42 -10.89
CA SER A 54 -10.70 -3.51 -11.59
C SER A 54 -10.73 -4.82 -10.78
N GLY A 55 -9.86 -4.95 -9.77
CA GLY A 55 -9.80 -6.11 -8.87
C GLY A 55 -10.29 -5.82 -7.45
N GLU A 56 -10.02 -6.75 -6.54
CA GLU A 56 -10.32 -6.61 -5.11
C GLU A 56 -9.50 -5.46 -4.50
N HIS A 57 -10.19 -4.45 -3.98
CA HIS A 57 -9.59 -3.27 -3.37
C HIS A 57 -10.57 -2.55 -2.45
N GLU A 58 -10.04 -1.69 -1.59
CA GLU A 58 -10.80 -0.77 -0.75
C GLU A 58 -10.26 0.66 -0.95
N LYS A 59 -11.14 1.60 -1.29
CA LYS A 59 -10.78 3.02 -1.36
C LYS A 59 -11.09 3.71 -0.04
N ILE A 60 -10.05 4.26 0.60
CA ILE A 60 -10.20 5.09 1.79
C ILE A 60 -9.97 6.55 1.42
N GLN A 61 -11.05 7.32 1.48
CA GLN A 61 -11.08 8.77 1.26
C GLN A 61 -11.60 9.46 2.53
N GLY A 62 -10.98 10.56 2.96
CA GLY A 62 -11.30 11.22 4.23
C GLY A 62 -10.56 10.64 5.44
N GLY A 63 -10.67 11.29 6.61
CA GLY A 63 -9.94 10.90 7.82
C GLY A 63 -8.45 11.29 7.80
N TYR A 64 -7.62 10.61 8.62
CA TYR A 64 -6.21 10.93 8.78
C TYR A 64 -5.40 10.76 7.48
N GLY A 65 -4.79 11.85 7.00
CA GLY A 65 -4.25 11.94 5.64
C GLY A 65 -3.21 10.88 5.26
N LYS A 66 -2.38 10.39 6.20
CA LYS A 66 -1.37 9.36 5.90
C LYS A 66 -1.96 7.95 5.70
N TYR A 67 -3.19 7.71 6.14
CA TYR A 67 -3.86 6.41 6.03
C TYR A 67 -4.72 6.30 4.75
N GLN A 68 -5.02 7.43 4.12
CA GLN A 68 -5.78 7.49 2.88
C GLN A 68 -5.06 6.78 1.73
N GLY A 69 -5.84 6.25 0.79
CA GLY A 69 -5.32 5.56 -0.37
C GLY A 69 -6.20 4.40 -0.82
N THR A 70 -5.71 3.67 -1.82
CA THR A 70 -6.27 2.39 -2.23
C THR A 70 -5.56 1.27 -1.49
N TRP A 71 -6.31 0.47 -0.76
CA TRP A 71 -5.84 -0.70 -0.03
C TRP A 71 -6.17 -1.96 -0.80
N ILE A 72 -5.23 -2.89 -0.88
CA ILE A 72 -5.38 -4.16 -1.60
C ILE A 72 -4.92 -5.33 -0.73
N PRO A 73 -5.42 -6.54 -0.94
CA PRO A 73 -4.94 -7.74 -0.26
C PRO A 73 -3.43 -7.94 -0.42
N ILE A 74 -2.82 -8.64 0.55
CA ILE A 74 -1.37 -8.87 0.58
C ILE A 74 -0.83 -9.55 -0.68
N TYR A 75 -1.60 -10.46 -1.30
CA TYR A 75 -1.16 -11.17 -2.51
C TYR A 75 -1.01 -10.20 -3.70
N ARG A 76 -1.99 -9.32 -3.95
CA ARG A 76 -1.89 -8.27 -4.98
C ARG A 76 -0.79 -7.26 -4.66
N ALA A 77 -0.56 -6.97 -3.38
CA ALA A 77 0.51 -6.07 -2.97
C ALA A 77 1.90 -6.64 -3.28
N ARG A 78 2.08 -7.96 -3.18
CA ARG A 78 3.31 -8.66 -3.60
C ARG A 78 3.49 -8.61 -5.11
N GLU A 79 2.44 -8.91 -5.88
CA GLU A 79 2.47 -8.79 -7.35
C GLU A 79 2.86 -7.37 -7.78
N LEU A 80 2.26 -6.35 -7.16
CA LEU A 80 2.58 -4.96 -7.43
C LEU A 80 4.01 -4.60 -7.02
N ALA A 81 4.50 -5.12 -5.89
CA ALA A 81 5.88 -4.89 -5.48
C ALA A 81 6.87 -5.53 -6.48
N GLU A 82 6.57 -6.73 -6.98
CA GLU A 82 7.39 -7.42 -7.98
C GLU A 82 7.43 -6.67 -9.31
N GLU A 83 6.27 -6.24 -9.83
CA GLU A 83 6.15 -5.49 -11.08
C GLU A 83 7.01 -4.21 -11.09
N TYR A 84 7.07 -3.53 -9.95
CA TYR A 84 7.84 -2.29 -9.79
C TYR A 84 9.24 -2.50 -9.20
N ASN A 85 9.74 -3.73 -9.12
CA ASN A 85 11.07 -4.08 -8.58
C ASN A 85 11.29 -3.59 -7.13
N LEU A 86 10.27 -3.72 -6.30
CA LEU A 86 10.24 -3.33 -4.88
C LEU A 86 10.18 -4.51 -3.92
N THR A 87 10.31 -5.75 -4.39
CA THR A 87 10.23 -6.96 -3.56
C THR A 87 11.18 -6.90 -2.37
N ASP A 88 12.47 -6.60 -2.59
CA ASP A 88 13.45 -6.52 -1.49
C ASP A 88 13.18 -5.32 -0.57
N ALA A 89 12.79 -4.19 -1.17
CA ALA A 89 12.54 -2.95 -0.45
C ALA A 89 11.31 -3.03 0.47
N LEU A 90 10.32 -3.83 0.10
CA LEU A 90 9.05 -3.98 0.84
C LEU A 90 8.91 -5.33 1.57
N GLY A 91 9.78 -6.30 1.28
CA GLY A 91 9.83 -7.62 1.93
C GLY A 91 9.69 -7.56 3.46
N PRO A 92 10.44 -6.68 4.17
CA PRO A 92 10.31 -6.56 5.62
C PRO A 92 8.89 -6.23 6.14
N LEU A 93 8.03 -5.63 5.31
CA LEU A 93 6.62 -5.38 5.61
C LEU A 93 5.70 -6.51 5.11
N LEU A 94 5.96 -7.02 3.90
CA LEU A 94 5.10 -7.97 3.21
C LEU A 94 5.23 -9.40 3.75
N ASP A 95 6.34 -9.72 4.40
CA ASP A 95 6.63 -11.07 4.90
C ASP A 95 6.37 -11.24 6.39
N ILE A 96 5.90 -10.17 7.07
CA ILE A 96 5.45 -10.27 8.46
C ILE A 96 4.35 -11.34 8.55
N PRO A 97 4.50 -12.36 9.42
CA PRO A 97 3.49 -13.39 9.60
C PRO A 97 2.13 -12.82 10.05
N THR A 98 1.06 -13.44 9.57
CA THR A 98 -0.35 -13.16 9.92
C THR A 98 -0.88 -14.14 10.92
#